data_AF-A0A9E0P9Q3-F1
#
_entry.id   AF-A0A9E0P9Q3-F1
#
_cell.length_a   1.000
_cell.length_b   1.000
_cell.length_c   1.000
_cell.angle_alpha   90.00
_cell.angle_beta   90.00
_cell.angle_gamma   90.00
#
_symmetry.space_group_name_H-M   'P 1'
#
loop_
_entity.id
_entity.type
_entity.pdbx_description
1 polymer ?
#
loop_
_entity_poly.entity_id
_entity_poly.type
_entity_poly.pdbx_seq_one_letter_code
_entity_poly.pdbx_strand_id
1 'polypeptide(L)'
;IYVQQDLWKAISYACHGCSIPAELQSMVKTLHKATETGTLDQPFSFCDHATGTHSTTACYQTKVADDQRQLYTELDSLASLFDEDEKKLYEALQEKAFAFFDRRASSEQDLSGSMRGIFQTEWEFDQRQFFLETLKKLETQALTLSHKDSVKAQKAMDQSYEKVIHSLKIETEKRTADGMSPIIEVEDVQMTQAGWTEFQEAFTAFAAKRYPKMNQDHFKAWLFEQRIEQLNKLLIGL
;
A
#
# COMPACT_ATOMS: atom_id res chain seq x y z
N ILE A 1 1.84 1.22 -21.66
CA ILE A 1 2.09 0.65 -23.01
C ILE A 1 2.71 1.76 -23.86
N TYR A 2 4.01 1.66 -24.16
CA TYR A 2 4.69 2.64 -25.01
C TYR A 2 4.62 2.16 -26.46
N VAL A 3 3.98 2.95 -27.33
CA VAL A 3 4.09 2.76 -28.77
C VAL A 3 5.43 3.40 -29.17
N GLN A 4 6.31 2.66 -29.88
CA GLN A 4 7.46 3.28 -30.57
C GLN A 4 6.97 4.49 -31.37
N GLN A 5 7.83 5.50 -31.62
CA GLN A 5 7.53 6.74 -32.36
C GLN A 5 7.02 6.46 -33.80
N ASP A 6 5.80 5.96 -33.91
CA ASP A 6 5.13 5.56 -35.13
C ASP A 6 3.72 6.12 -35.01
N LEU A 7 3.57 7.31 -35.60
CA LEU A 7 2.34 8.07 -35.58
C LEU A 7 1.15 7.23 -36.08
N TRP A 8 1.35 6.36 -37.07
CA TRP A 8 0.28 5.54 -37.64
C TRP A 8 -0.14 4.42 -36.70
N LYS A 9 0.79 3.82 -35.95
CA LYS A 9 0.43 2.88 -34.87
C LYS A 9 -0.33 3.58 -33.75
N ALA A 10 0.07 4.79 -33.36
CA ALA A 10 -0.63 5.56 -32.34
C ALA A 10 -2.07 5.92 -32.78
N ILE A 11 -2.25 6.34 -34.04
CA ILE A 11 -3.58 6.59 -34.63
C ILE A 11 -4.42 5.31 -34.66
N SER A 12 -3.86 4.19 -35.14
CA SER A 12 -4.58 2.91 -35.17
C SER A 12 -5.02 2.47 -33.76
N TYR A 13 -4.15 2.66 -32.75
CA TYR A 13 -4.47 2.36 -31.37
C TYR A 13 -5.60 3.26 -30.84
N ALA A 14 -5.56 4.57 -31.10
CA ALA A 14 -6.63 5.48 -30.70
C ALA A 14 -7.98 5.11 -31.35
N CYS A 15 -7.97 4.72 -32.63
CA CYS A 15 -9.18 4.34 -33.36
C CYS A 15 -9.80 3.00 -32.91
N HIS A 16 -9.00 2.04 -32.46
CA HIS A 16 -9.49 0.69 -32.11
C HIS A 16 -9.53 0.42 -30.60
N GLY A 17 -8.80 1.19 -29.79
CA GLY A 17 -8.57 0.91 -28.38
C GLY A 17 -9.44 1.70 -27.40
N CYS A 18 -10.23 2.67 -27.86
CA CYS A 18 -10.96 3.58 -26.98
C CYS A 18 -12.44 3.69 -27.31
N SER A 19 -13.29 3.30 -26.36
CA SER A 19 -14.74 3.42 -26.43
C SER A 19 -15.29 4.64 -25.67
N ILE A 20 -14.44 5.38 -24.95
CA ILE A 20 -14.84 6.55 -24.15
C ILE A 20 -14.69 7.83 -24.99
N PRO A 21 -15.77 8.58 -25.27
CA PRO A 21 -15.71 9.73 -26.19
C PRO A 21 -14.73 10.84 -25.76
N ALA A 22 -14.64 11.13 -24.46
CA ALA A 22 -13.75 12.18 -23.94
C ALA A 22 -12.27 11.80 -24.11
N GLU A 23 -11.90 10.55 -23.81
CA GLU A 23 -10.55 10.03 -24.02
C GLU A 23 -10.19 10.05 -25.51
N LEU A 24 -11.10 9.58 -26.36
CA LEU A 24 -10.91 9.58 -27.82
C LEU A 24 -10.71 11.00 -28.37
N GLN A 25 -11.52 11.97 -27.94
CA GLN A 25 -11.36 13.37 -28.35
C GLN A 25 -10.00 13.93 -27.94
N SER A 26 -9.54 13.64 -26.73
CA SER A 26 -8.22 14.07 -26.22
C SER A 26 -7.07 13.46 -27.03
N MET A 27 -7.14 12.16 -27.32
CA MET A 27 -6.18 11.46 -28.17
C MET A 27 -6.15 12.02 -29.59
N VAL A 28 -7.33 12.18 -30.23
CA VAL A 28 -7.45 12.72 -31.58
C VAL A 28 -6.86 14.12 -31.65
N LYS A 29 -7.14 15.00 -30.68
CA LYS A 29 -6.58 16.36 -30.64
C LYS A 29 -5.05 16.35 -30.62
N THR A 30 -4.45 15.45 -29.86
CA THR A 30 -2.99 15.32 -29.73
C THR A 30 -2.38 14.74 -31.01
N LEU A 31 -2.97 13.68 -31.54
CA LEU A 31 -2.49 13.01 -32.75
C LEU A 31 -2.70 13.85 -34.01
N HIS A 32 -3.79 14.62 -34.09
CA HIS A 32 -4.05 15.49 -35.23
C HIS A 32 -2.96 16.55 -35.40
N LYS A 33 -2.51 17.18 -34.29
CA LYS A 33 -1.37 18.10 -34.33
C LYS A 33 -0.10 17.44 -34.87
N ALA A 34 0.15 16.18 -34.50
CA ALA A 34 1.29 15.41 -34.99
C ALA A 34 1.16 15.00 -36.46
N THR A 35 -0.06 14.91 -37.02
CA THR A 35 -0.26 14.69 -38.47
C THR A 35 0.12 15.91 -39.31
N GLU A 36 0.05 17.12 -38.76
CA GLU A 36 0.45 18.35 -39.48
C GLU A 36 1.97 18.47 -39.59
N THR A 37 2.72 18.02 -38.59
CA THR A 37 4.18 18.08 -38.54
C THR A 37 4.87 16.81 -39.03
N GLY A 38 4.12 15.70 -39.14
CA GLY A 38 4.64 14.37 -39.50
C GLY A 38 5.45 13.69 -38.39
N THR A 39 5.54 14.30 -37.21
CA THR A 39 6.32 13.81 -36.07
C THR A 39 5.57 13.95 -34.76
N LEU A 40 5.76 12.99 -33.87
CA LEU A 40 5.33 13.08 -32.47
C LEU A 40 6.41 13.80 -31.65
N ASP A 41 6.07 14.97 -31.09
CA ASP A 41 6.98 15.75 -30.22
C ASP A 41 7.33 15.00 -28.92
N GLN A 42 6.44 14.10 -28.47
CA GLN A 42 6.60 13.25 -27.29
C GLN A 42 6.05 11.83 -27.58
N PRO A 43 6.53 10.78 -26.90
CA PRO A 43 5.93 9.45 -26.99
C PRO A 43 4.43 9.51 -26.68
N PHE A 44 3.60 8.95 -27.57
CA PHE A 44 2.17 8.86 -27.33
C PHE A 44 1.87 7.75 -26.31
N SER A 45 1.11 8.10 -25.28
CA SER A 45 0.61 7.17 -24.27
C SER A 45 -0.89 7.34 -24.10
N PHE A 46 -1.63 6.23 -24.18
CA PHE A 46 -3.08 6.22 -23.85
C PHE A 46 -3.35 6.77 -22.45
N CYS A 47 -2.44 6.54 -21.51
CA CYS A 47 -2.60 6.94 -20.12
C CYS A 47 -2.57 8.45 -19.90
N ASP A 48 -2.04 9.23 -20.85
CA ASP A 48 -2.07 10.69 -20.81
C ASP A 48 -3.48 11.25 -21.15
N HIS A 49 -4.36 10.38 -21.65
CA HIS A 49 -5.70 10.71 -22.09
C HIS A 49 -6.79 9.96 -21.33
N ALA A 50 -6.43 9.09 -20.38
CA ALA A 50 -7.36 8.35 -19.55
C ALA A 50 -8.16 9.29 -18.63
N THR A 51 -9.49 9.23 -18.73
CA THR A 51 -10.44 10.05 -17.94
C THR A 51 -11.53 9.21 -17.32
N GLY A 52 -11.81 8.03 -17.87
CA GLY A 52 -12.72 7.05 -17.28
C GLY A 52 -12.00 6.25 -16.20
N THR A 53 -12.69 5.99 -15.09
CA THR A 53 -12.17 5.22 -13.96
C THR A 53 -11.48 3.92 -14.38
N HIS A 54 -12.08 3.17 -15.31
CA HIS A 54 -11.50 1.91 -15.78
C HIS A 54 -10.14 2.10 -16.46
N SER A 55 -10.06 3.04 -17.41
CA SER A 55 -8.84 3.41 -18.11
C SER A 55 -7.78 3.92 -17.14
N THR A 56 -8.16 4.78 -16.19
CA THR A 56 -7.27 5.32 -15.16
C THR A 56 -6.71 4.21 -14.28
N THR A 57 -7.54 3.28 -13.82
CA THR A 57 -7.09 2.14 -13.00
C THR A 57 -6.14 1.23 -13.77
N ALA A 58 -6.42 0.91 -15.03
CA ALA A 58 -5.54 0.06 -15.85
C ALA A 58 -4.16 0.72 -16.09
N CYS A 59 -4.17 2.03 -16.35
CA CYS A 59 -2.95 2.82 -16.47
C CYS A 59 -2.15 2.88 -15.17
N TYR A 60 -2.85 3.07 -14.06
CA TYR A 60 -2.25 3.07 -12.73
C TYR A 60 -1.59 1.73 -12.40
N GLN A 61 -2.27 0.61 -12.64
CA GLN A 61 -1.73 -0.74 -12.43
C GLN A 61 -0.45 -0.99 -13.23
N THR A 62 -0.39 -0.51 -14.47
CA THR A 62 0.82 -0.63 -15.30
C THR A 62 1.99 0.13 -14.69
N LYS A 63 1.74 1.33 -14.16
CA LYS A 63 2.77 2.15 -13.51
C LYS A 63 3.30 1.45 -12.24
N VAL A 64 2.40 0.99 -11.38
CA VAL A 64 2.78 0.36 -10.11
C VAL A 64 3.44 -1.01 -10.31
N ALA A 65 3.19 -1.71 -11.41
CA ALA A 65 3.83 -2.99 -11.69
C ALA A 65 5.37 -2.88 -11.75
N ASP A 66 5.90 -1.78 -12.29
CA ASP A 66 7.35 -1.56 -12.34
C ASP A 66 7.92 -1.30 -10.93
N ASP A 67 7.25 -0.44 -10.17
CA ASP A 67 7.62 -0.11 -8.80
C ASP A 67 7.55 -1.35 -7.87
N GLN A 68 6.51 -2.18 -8.03
CA GLN A 68 6.39 -3.45 -7.31
C GLN A 68 7.52 -4.42 -7.67
N ARG A 69 7.83 -4.58 -8.96
CA ARG A 69 8.95 -5.44 -9.39
C ARG A 69 10.28 -4.98 -8.79
N GLN A 70 10.52 -3.68 -8.75
CA GLN A 70 11.71 -3.13 -8.12
C GLN A 70 11.71 -3.44 -6.61
N LEU A 71 10.59 -3.20 -5.92
CA LEU A 71 10.45 -3.49 -4.49
C LEU A 71 10.79 -4.96 -4.17
N TYR A 72 10.25 -5.92 -4.94
CA TYR A 72 10.53 -7.34 -4.75
C TYR A 72 12.00 -7.67 -5.02
N THR A 73 12.59 -7.08 -6.06
CA THR A 73 14.02 -7.26 -6.37
C THR A 73 14.91 -6.78 -5.21
N GLU A 74 14.55 -5.67 -4.57
CA GLU A 74 15.28 -5.14 -3.42
C GLU A 74 15.11 -6.00 -2.16
N LEU A 75 13.91 -6.52 -1.93
CA LEU A 75 13.65 -7.49 -0.84
C LEU A 75 14.43 -8.80 -1.05
N ASP A 76 14.47 -9.34 -2.27
CA ASP A 76 15.24 -10.53 -2.60
C ASP A 76 16.75 -10.29 -2.45
N SER A 77 17.21 -9.09 -2.82
CA SER A 77 18.61 -8.68 -2.64
C SER A 77 18.99 -8.62 -1.17
N LEU A 78 18.11 -8.08 -0.29
CA LEU A 78 18.32 -8.12 1.16
C LEU A 78 18.32 -9.55 1.68
N ALA A 79 17.35 -10.37 1.26
CA ALA A 79 17.23 -11.76 1.68
C ALA A 79 18.44 -12.62 1.33
N SER A 80 19.17 -12.26 0.26
CA SER A 80 20.41 -12.95 -0.14
C SER A 80 21.57 -12.78 0.87
N LEU A 81 21.46 -11.83 1.81
CA LEU A 81 22.45 -11.57 2.86
C LEU A 81 22.22 -12.40 4.13
N PHE A 82 21.13 -13.16 4.18
CA PHE A 82 20.71 -13.92 5.36
C PHE A 82 21.26 -15.35 5.32
N ASP A 83 21.63 -15.89 6.48
CA ASP A 83 21.89 -17.32 6.60
C ASP A 83 20.58 -18.15 6.49
N GLU A 84 20.67 -19.48 6.42
CA GLU A 84 19.49 -20.34 6.23
C GLU A 84 18.44 -20.21 7.35
N ASP A 85 18.88 -20.02 8.60
CA ASP A 85 17.95 -19.83 9.72
C ASP A 85 17.27 -18.46 9.67
N GLU A 86 18.06 -17.42 9.39
CA GLU A 86 17.59 -16.05 9.21
C GLU A 86 16.62 -15.94 8.04
N LYS A 87 16.92 -16.61 6.93
CA LYS A 87 16.08 -16.64 5.72
C LYS A 87 14.73 -17.27 6.01
N LYS A 88 14.67 -18.39 6.73
CA LYS A 88 13.40 -19.01 7.13
C LYS A 88 12.54 -18.08 8.00
N LEU A 89 13.17 -17.37 8.95
CA LEU A 89 12.48 -16.38 9.77
C LEU A 89 12.02 -15.17 8.96
N TYR A 90 12.83 -14.73 7.99
CA TYR A 90 12.49 -13.65 7.08
C TYR A 90 11.31 -14.01 6.16
N GLU A 91 11.29 -15.21 5.59
CA GLU A 91 10.18 -15.68 4.75
C GLU A 91 8.87 -15.69 5.54
N ALA A 92 8.89 -16.20 6.77
CA ALA A 92 7.73 -16.15 7.66
C ALA A 92 7.32 -14.70 8.01
N LEU A 93 8.28 -13.81 8.28
CA LEU A 93 8.02 -12.39 8.50
C LEU A 93 7.36 -11.77 7.26
N GLN A 94 7.91 -11.97 6.07
CA GLN A 94 7.41 -11.39 4.83
C GLN A 94 5.98 -11.85 4.55
N GLU A 95 5.69 -13.14 4.72
CA GLU A 95 4.34 -13.69 4.57
C GLU A 95 3.34 -12.99 5.52
N LYS A 96 3.67 -12.90 6.82
CA LYS A 96 2.79 -12.27 7.81
C LYS A 96 2.65 -10.76 7.62
N ALA A 97 3.74 -10.09 7.25
CA ALA A 97 3.74 -8.68 6.93
C ALA A 97 2.79 -8.39 5.76
N PHE A 98 2.91 -9.12 4.65
CA PHE A 98 2.09 -8.88 3.47
C PHE A 98 0.63 -9.26 3.70
N ALA A 99 0.34 -10.36 4.40
CA ALA A 99 -1.02 -10.70 4.79
C ALA A 99 -1.68 -9.59 5.65
N PHE A 100 -0.93 -9.00 6.58
CA PHE A 100 -1.40 -7.86 7.37
C PHE A 100 -1.58 -6.59 6.52
N PHE A 101 -0.62 -6.26 5.64
CA PHE A 101 -0.69 -5.06 4.80
C PHE A 101 -1.84 -5.09 3.82
N ASP A 102 -2.03 -6.23 3.13
CA ASP A 102 -3.11 -6.43 2.17
C ASP A 102 -4.46 -6.30 2.85
N ARG A 103 -4.60 -6.91 4.04
CA ARG A 103 -5.83 -6.83 4.82
C ARG A 103 -6.11 -5.41 5.30
N ARG A 104 -5.10 -4.73 5.86
CA ARG A 104 -5.25 -3.34 6.28
C ARG A 104 -5.67 -2.46 5.12
N ALA A 105 -5.10 -2.71 3.94
CA ALA A 105 -5.44 -1.98 2.73
C ALA A 105 -6.84 -2.32 2.16
N SER A 106 -7.41 -3.47 2.49
CA SER A 106 -8.80 -3.77 2.08
C SER A 106 -9.84 -3.34 3.12
N SER A 107 -9.44 -3.16 4.38
CA SER A 107 -10.39 -3.21 5.52
C SER A 107 -10.32 -2.01 6.48
N GLU A 108 -9.21 -1.27 6.58
CA GLU A 108 -9.07 -0.18 7.56
C GLU A 108 -9.08 1.21 6.91
N GLN A 109 -9.93 1.41 5.91
CA GLN A 109 -9.95 2.65 5.15
C GLN A 109 -11.22 2.84 4.33
N ASP A 110 -11.53 4.10 4.02
CA ASP A 110 -12.66 4.44 3.16
C ASP A 110 -12.34 4.06 1.71
N LEU A 111 -12.92 2.94 1.27
CA LEU A 111 -12.88 2.45 -0.11
C LEU A 111 -14.16 2.81 -0.87
N SER A 112 -14.88 3.84 -0.46
CA SER A 112 -15.97 4.40 -1.25
C SER A 112 -15.44 5.10 -2.52
N GLY A 113 -16.34 5.29 -3.48
CA GLY A 113 -16.00 5.93 -4.75
C GLY A 113 -15.42 4.99 -5.81
N SER A 114 -15.17 5.57 -6.98
CA SER A 114 -14.76 4.85 -8.18
C SER A 114 -13.26 4.52 -8.20
N MET A 115 -12.43 5.31 -7.50
CA MET A 115 -10.97 5.14 -7.44
C MET A 115 -10.48 4.17 -6.36
N ARG A 116 -11.37 3.51 -5.62
CA ARG A 116 -11.02 2.64 -4.49
C ARG A 116 -9.93 1.61 -4.78
N GLY A 117 -9.91 1.04 -5.99
CA GLY A 117 -8.89 0.05 -6.38
C GLY A 117 -7.49 0.66 -6.55
N ILE A 118 -7.42 1.93 -6.97
CA ILE A 118 -6.15 2.69 -7.03
C ILE A 118 -5.66 2.94 -5.61
N PHE A 119 -6.52 3.46 -4.73
CA PHE A 119 -6.14 3.75 -3.35
C PHE A 119 -5.74 2.51 -2.57
N GLN A 120 -6.46 1.39 -2.74
CA GLN A 120 -6.06 0.12 -2.15
C GLN A 120 -4.65 -0.29 -2.61
N THR A 121 -4.38 -0.22 -3.92
CA THR A 121 -3.06 -0.57 -4.49
C THR A 121 -1.96 0.37 -3.96
N GLU A 122 -2.23 1.68 -3.87
CA GLU A 122 -1.31 2.67 -3.28
C GLU A 122 -0.96 2.31 -1.85
N TRP A 123 -1.98 2.03 -1.04
CA TRP A 123 -1.79 1.73 0.36
C TRP A 123 -1.07 0.41 0.60
N GLU A 124 -1.36 -0.64 -0.18
CA GLU A 124 -0.57 -1.88 -0.17
C GLU A 124 0.90 -1.61 -0.50
N PHE A 125 1.16 -0.84 -1.56
CA PHE A 125 2.52 -0.51 -1.99
C PHE A 125 3.27 0.31 -0.94
N ASP A 126 2.65 1.35 -0.37
CA ASP A 126 3.23 2.20 0.67
C ASP A 126 3.63 1.40 1.92
N GLN A 127 2.79 0.45 2.35
CA GLN A 127 3.11 -0.41 3.50
C GLN A 127 4.31 -1.33 3.20
N ARG A 128 4.36 -1.91 1.99
CA ARG A 128 5.49 -2.76 1.57
C ARG A 128 6.77 -1.94 1.42
N GLN A 129 6.69 -0.71 0.92
CA GLN A 129 7.84 0.19 0.80
C GLN A 129 8.34 0.61 2.20
N PHE A 130 7.43 0.94 3.12
CA PHE A 130 7.77 1.20 4.52
C PHE A 130 8.48 0.00 5.16
N PHE A 131 8.03 -1.23 4.87
CA PHE A 131 8.68 -2.45 5.35
C PHE A 131 10.10 -2.61 4.81
N LEU A 132 10.30 -2.47 3.49
CA LEU A 132 11.62 -2.49 2.85
C LEU A 132 12.56 -1.43 3.46
N GLU A 133 12.10 -0.19 3.59
CA GLU A 133 12.89 0.90 4.17
C GLU A 133 13.22 0.67 5.65
N THR A 134 12.31 0.03 6.39
CA THR A 134 12.58 -0.38 7.79
C THR A 134 13.69 -1.43 7.85
N LEU A 135 13.67 -2.44 6.98
CA LEU A 135 14.74 -3.45 6.90
C LEU A 135 16.09 -2.81 6.55
N LYS A 136 16.13 -1.91 5.55
CA LYS A 136 17.36 -1.17 5.21
C LYS A 136 17.89 -0.34 6.38
N LYS A 137 17.01 0.32 7.13
CA LYS A 137 17.40 1.08 8.34
C LYS A 137 17.93 0.18 9.45
N LEU A 138 17.40 -1.03 9.59
CA LEU A 138 17.91 -2.01 10.55
C LEU A 138 19.31 -2.49 10.15
N GLU A 139 19.52 -2.86 8.88
CA GLU A 139 20.83 -3.29 8.36
C GLU A 139 21.90 -2.19 8.51
N THR A 140 21.52 -0.92 8.34
CA THR A 140 22.42 0.24 8.51
C THR A 140 22.47 0.80 9.94
N GLN A 141 21.74 0.20 10.89
CA GLN A 141 21.60 0.70 12.27
C GLN A 141 21.09 2.15 12.36
N ALA A 142 20.39 2.63 11.33
CA ALA A 142 19.81 3.95 11.24
C ALA A 142 18.37 4.03 11.80
N LEU A 143 17.79 2.90 12.23
CA LEU A 143 16.46 2.89 12.82
C LEU A 143 16.49 3.51 14.23
N THR A 144 15.83 4.65 14.39
CA THR A 144 15.62 5.27 15.70
C THR A 144 14.53 4.51 16.46
N LEU A 145 14.95 3.75 17.48
CA LEU A 145 14.04 3.00 18.33
C LEU A 145 13.42 3.88 19.42
N SER A 146 12.26 3.45 19.90
CA SER A 146 11.63 4.03 21.08
C SER A 146 12.48 3.73 22.31
N HIS A 147 12.61 4.69 23.23
CA HIS A 147 13.14 4.46 24.57
C HIS A 147 12.05 4.07 25.57
N LYS A 148 10.83 3.76 25.10
CA LYS A 148 9.73 3.34 25.95
C LYS A 148 9.81 1.85 26.25
N ASP A 149 9.25 1.52 27.41
CA ASP A 149 9.00 0.16 27.85
C ASP A 149 7.92 -0.50 26.99
N SER A 150 8.18 -1.72 26.49
CA SER A 150 7.27 -2.40 25.57
C SER A 150 5.91 -2.72 26.18
N VAL A 151 5.83 -3.01 27.48
CA VAL A 151 4.57 -3.30 28.19
C VAL A 151 3.70 -2.05 28.26
N LYS A 152 4.30 -0.87 28.53
CA LYS A 152 3.58 0.41 28.47
C LYS A 152 3.11 0.74 27.06
N ALA A 153 3.94 0.50 26.05
CA ALA A 153 3.58 0.75 24.65
C ALA A 153 2.44 -0.19 24.18
N GLN A 154 2.48 -1.46 24.56
CA GLN A 154 1.41 -2.42 24.29
C GLN A 154 0.09 -1.97 24.93
N LYS A 155 0.11 -1.62 26.22
CA LYS A 155 -1.11 -1.13 26.90
C LYS A 155 -1.68 0.13 26.24
N ALA A 156 -0.82 1.01 25.73
CA ALA A 156 -1.27 2.19 24.98
C ALA A 156 -1.90 1.80 23.62
N MET A 157 -1.35 0.79 22.96
CA MET A 157 -1.90 0.22 21.72
C MET A 157 -3.28 -0.40 21.95
N ASP A 158 -3.43 -1.22 23.00
CA ASP A 158 -4.72 -1.80 23.38
C ASP A 158 -5.77 -0.71 23.67
N GLN A 159 -5.37 0.36 24.36
CA GLN A 159 -6.25 1.50 24.63
C GLN A 159 -6.67 2.25 23.35
N SER A 160 -5.75 2.43 22.40
CA SER A 160 -6.08 3.03 21.09
C SER A 160 -7.02 2.12 20.30
N TYR A 161 -6.79 0.81 20.33
CA TYR A 161 -7.65 -0.18 19.68
C TYR A 161 -9.08 -0.15 20.25
N GLU A 162 -9.24 -0.22 21.58
CA GLU A 162 -10.56 -0.16 22.21
C GLU A 162 -11.31 1.14 21.87
N LYS A 163 -10.60 2.27 21.79
CA LYS A 163 -11.19 3.54 21.34
C LYS A 163 -11.69 3.47 19.90
N VAL A 164 -10.91 2.90 18.98
CA VAL A 164 -11.31 2.70 17.58
C VAL A 164 -12.57 1.83 17.51
N ILE A 165 -12.59 0.69 18.19
CA ILE A 165 -13.74 -0.21 18.20
C ILE A 165 -15.00 0.49 18.75
N HIS A 166 -14.86 1.26 19.82
CA HIS A 166 -15.98 2.01 20.39
C HIS A 166 -16.51 3.07 19.42
N SER A 167 -15.63 3.86 18.81
CA SER A 167 -16.01 4.89 17.83
C SER A 167 -16.70 4.29 16.59
N LEU A 168 -16.18 3.17 16.07
CA LEU A 168 -16.76 2.48 14.91
C LEU A 168 -18.17 1.94 15.18
N LYS A 169 -18.43 1.46 16.40
CA LYS A 169 -19.78 1.02 16.81
C LYS A 169 -20.76 2.19 16.79
N ILE A 170 -20.37 3.32 17.38
CA ILE A 170 -21.20 4.54 17.37
C ILE A 170 -21.46 5.01 15.94
N GLU A 171 -20.45 5.03 15.08
CA GLU A 171 -20.60 5.46 13.70
C GLU A 171 -21.46 4.49 12.89
N THR A 172 -21.29 3.19 13.10
CA THR A 172 -22.14 2.15 12.50
C THR A 172 -23.62 2.35 12.88
N GLU A 173 -23.92 2.59 14.15
CA GLU A 173 -25.28 2.85 14.62
C GLU A 173 -25.89 4.09 13.95
N LYS A 174 -25.12 5.18 13.81
CA LYS A 174 -25.58 6.40 13.13
C LYS A 174 -25.89 6.14 11.65
N ARG A 175 -24.93 5.56 10.91
CA ARG A 175 -25.08 5.31 9.47
C ARG A 175 -26.22 4.35 9.17
N THR A 176 -26.35 3.29 9.97
CA THR A 176 -27.44 2.31 9.80
C THR A 176 -28.81 2.91 10.11
N ALA A 177 -28.91 3.83 11.08
CA ALA A 177 -30.13 4.60 11.33
C ALA A 177 -30.52 5.48 10.12
N ASP A 178 -29.53 5.97 9.36
CA ASP A 178 -29.71 6.71 8.11
C ASP A 178 -29.87 5.81 6.86
N GLY A 179 -29.93 4.48 7.05
CA GLY A 179 -30.05 3.51 5.94
C GLY A 179 -28.78 3.31 5.11
N MET A 180 -27.62 3.72 5.64
CA MET A 180 -26.31 3.57 5.01
C MET A 180 -25.50 2.43 5.64
N SER A 181 -24.69 1.75 4.82
CA SER A 181 -23.69 0.81 5.31
C SER A 181 -22.53 1.52 6.02
N PRO A 182 -21.86 0.85 6.99
CA PRO A 182 -20.60 1.33 7.56
C PRO A 182 -19.54 1.53 6.47
N ILE A 183 -18.62 2.48 6.69
CA ILE A 183 -17.45 2.68 5.82
C ILE A 183 -16.37 1.66 6.17
N ILE A 184 -16.13 1.46 7.47
CA ILE A 184 -15.21 0.49 8.04
C ILE A 184 -15.99 -0.37 9.02
N GLU A 185 -15.85 -1.69 8.92
CA GLU A 185 -16.53 -2.62 9.83
C GLU A 185 -15.69 -2.93 11.07
N VAL A 186 -16.36 -3.17 12.20
CA VAL A 186 -15.70 -3.55 13.45
C VAL A 186 -14.95 -4.88 13.30
N GLU A 187 -15.55 -5.86 12.62
CA GLU A 187 -14.96 -7.18 12.37
C GLU A 187 -13.67 -7.06 11.54
N ASP A 188 -13.68 -6.17 10.55
CA ASP A 188 -12.54 -5.89 9.70
C ASP A 188 -11.32 -5.39 10.50
N VAL A 189 -11.53 -4.45 11.43
CA VAL A 189 -10.46 -3.95 12.32
C VAL A 189 -10.00 -5.04 13.30
N GLN A 190 -10.93 -5.83 13.84
CA GLN A 190 -10.61 -6.94 14.74
C GLN A 190 -9.69 -7.96 14.07
N MET A 191 -10.04 -8.38 12.86
CA MET A 191 -9.26 -9.37 12.13
C MET A 191 -7.95 -8.79 11.58
N THR A 192 -7.92 -7.49 11.25
CA THR A 192 -6.67 -6.78 10.90
C THR A 192 -5.73 -6.70 12.09
N GLN A 193 -6.25 -6.44 13.30
CA GLN A 193 -5.47 -6.44 14.53
C GLN A 193 -4.90 -7.83 14.88
N ALA A 194 -5.65 -8.89 14.58
CA ALA A 194 -5.14 -10.27 14.71
C ALA A 194 -3.96 -10.51 13.76
N GLY A 195 -4.09 -10.17 12.48
CA GLY A 195 -2.99 -10.27 11.50
C GLY A 195 -1.78 -9.41 11.86
N TRP A 196 -2.01 -8.22 12.41
CA TRP A 196 -0.94 -7.36 12.92
C TRP A 196 -0.14 -8.01 14.05
N THR A 197 -0.82 -8.76 14.94
CA THR A 197 -0.16 -9.48 16.05
C THR A 197 0.77 -10.56 15.51
N GLU A 198 0.31 -11.35 14.53
CA GLU A 198 1.15 -12.36 13.87
C GLU A 198 2.38 -11.73 13.19
N PHE A 199 2.19 -10.61 12.51
CA PHE A 199 3.29 -9.83 11.92
C PHE A 199 4.28 -9.34 12.99
N GLN A 200 3.79 -8.74 14.08
CA GLN A 200 4.63 -8.21 15.15
C GLN A 200 5.49 -9.31 15.80
N GLU A 201 4.91 -10.48 16.04
CA GLU A 201 5.61 -11.64 16.58
C GLU A 201 6.68 -12.16 15.63
N ALA A 202 6.33 -12.34 14.34
CA ALA A 202 7.27 -12.79 13.32
C ALA A 202 8.43 -11.80 13.15
N PHE A 203 8.16 -10.49 13.18
CA PHE A 203 9.19 -9.46 13.03
C PHE A 203 10.12 -9.44 14.24
N THR A 204 9.57 -9.58 15.44
CA THR A 204 10.37 -9.69 16.65
C THR A 204 11.28 -10.92 16.59
N ALA A 205 10.77 -12.07 16.14
CA ALA A 205 11.55 -13.30 16.08
C ALA A 205 12.71 -13.18 15.08
N PHE A 206 12.45 -12.67 13.88
CA PHE A 206 13.47 -12.36 12.88
C PHE A 206 14.50 -11.36 13.43
N ALA A 207 14.04 -10.27 14.03
CA ALA A 207 14.92 -9.22 14.53
C ALA A 207 15.81 -9.67 15.70
N ALA A 208 15.32 -10.57 16.56
CA ALA A 208 16.11 -11.14 17.64
C ALA A 208 17.25 -12.01 17.12
N LYS A 209 17.06 -12.73 16.00
CA LYS A 209 18.09 -13.53 15.35
C LYS A 209 19.08 -12.66 14.59
N ARG A 210 18.60 -11.81 13.68
CA ARG A 210 19.42 -11.01 12.76
C ARG A 210 20.15 -9.85 13.44
N TYR A 211 19.51 -9.23 14.43
CA TYR A 211 20.01 -8.03 15.11
C TYR A 211 20.16 -8.25 16.63
N PRO A 212 21.01 -9.19 17.09
CA PRO A 212 21.09 -9.58 18.50
C PRO A 212 21.60 -8.47 19.43
N LYS A 213 22.28 -7.45 18.89
CA LYS A 213 22.73 -6.27 19.65
C LYS A 213 21.64 -5.21 19.83
N MET A 214 20.53 -5.33 19.11
CA MET A 214 19.40 -4.42 19.23
C MET A 214 18.63 -4.70 20.52
N ASN A 215 18.22 -3.64 21.22
CA ASN A 215 17.34 -3.77 22.37
C ASN A 215 15.95 -4.21 21.90
N GLN A 216 15.62 -5.48 22.18
CA GLN A 216 14.37 -6.10 21.73
C GLN A 216 13.13 -5.49 22.38
N ASP A 217 13.24 -4.96 23.60
CA ASP A 217 12.13 -4.27 24.27
C ASP A 217 11.80 -2.95 23.55
N HIS A 218 12.83 -2.16 23.25
CA HIS A 218 12.71 -0.92 22.49
C HIS A 218 12.18 -1.15 21.06
N PHE A 219 12.58 -2.24 20.41
CA PHE A 219 12.06 -2.60 19.09
C PHE A 219 10.58 -2.98 19.12
N LYS A 220 10.16 -3.80 20.10
CA LYS A 220 8.73 -4.09 20.32
C LYS A 220 7.94 -2.82 20.60
N ALA A 221 8.46 -1.95 21.48
CA ALA A 221 7.82 -0.66 21.77
C ALA A 221 7.64 0.19 20.50
N TRP A 222 8.66 0.25 19.64
CA TRP A 222 8.57 0.93 18.35
C TRP A 222 7.48 0.34 17.44
N LEU A 223 7.35 -1.00 17.35
CA LEU A 223 6.27 -1.65 16.58
C LEU A 223 4.87 -1.28 17.13
N PHE A 224 4.69 -1.28 18.45
CA PHE A 224 3.43 -0.85 19.07
C PHE A 224 3.11 0.62 18.74
N GLU A 225 4.11 1.50 18.74
CA GLU A 225 3.94 2.90 18.37
C GLU A 225 3.52 3.08 16.91
N GLN A 226 4.09 2.31 15.98
CA GLN A 226 3.64 2.30 14.59
C GLN A 226 2.16 1.93 14.51
N ARG A 227 1.73 0.89 15.24
CA ARG A 227 0.32 0.47 15.23
C ARG A 227 -0.61 1.50 15.89
N ILE A 228 -0.18 2.15 16.96
CA ILE A 228 -0.93 3.24 17.60
C ILE A 228 -1.18 4.36 16.58
N GLU A 229 -0.17 4.76 15.81
CA GLU A 229 -0.34 5.79 14.78
C GLU A 229 -1.37 5.35 13.72
N GLN A 230 -1.28 4.11 13.26
CA GLN A 230 -2.23 3.54 12.30
C GLN A 230 -3.67 3.53 12.83
N LEU A 231 -3.88 3.07 14.06
CA LEU A 231 -5.19 3.04 14.72
C LEU A 231 -5.75 4.46 14.92
N ASN A 232 -4.91 5.41 15.34
CA ASN A 232 -5.33 6.78 15.56
C ASN A 232 -5.73 7.48 14.25
N LYS A 233 -5.16 7.10 13.09
CA LYS A 233 -5.62 7.61 11.78
C LYS A 233 -7.06 7.21 11.47
N LEU A 234 -7.51 6.04 11.94
CA LEU A 234 -8.91 5.62 11.79
C LEU A 234 -9.85 6.55 12.56
N LEU A 235 -9.44 7.06 13.72
CA LEU A 235 -10.25 7.99 14.51
C LEU A 235 -10.39 9.38 13.88
N ILE A 236 -9.49 9.79 12.98
CA ILE A 236 -9.57 11.08 12.29
C ILE A 236 -10.51 11.00 11.08
N GLY A 237 -10.67 9.80 10.51
CA GLY A 237 -11.54 9.54 9.36
C GLY A 237 -12.99 9.17 9.71
N LEU A 238 -13.33 9.06 10.99
CA LEU A 238 -14.68 8.82 11.52
C LEU A 238 -15.33 10.13 11.98
#